data_AF-A0A5D4NK83-F1
#
_entry.id   AF-A0A5D4NK83-F1
#
_cell.length_a   1.000
_cell.length_b   1.000
_cell.length_c   1.000
_cell.angle_alpha   90.00
_cell.angle_beta   90.00
_cell.angle_gamma   90.00
#
_symmetry.space_group_name_H-M   'P 1'
#
loop_
_entity.id
_entity.type
_entity.pdbx_description
1 polymer ?
#
loop_
_entity_poly.entity_id
_entity_poly.type
_entity_poly.pdbx_seq_one_letter_code
_entity_poly.pdbx_strand_id
1 'polypeptide(L)'
;MLSLQKIPTGIKFPLYEGVKLINAAIEEAGRSRGESSNALKTSNEAKTTADDAKQTAVRTEAQLDQVTGASTIDPAVEQMKIDLEGFSHPSPDARLRSELQKRDELLADEAAKAGSLISVTQFPYNAKLDGVIDDSQVIQDALNYAKMNKIGFVLIPYTSKGVRIVNPLTVPKGVTLIGQGTSQAGYLSGGSVGMGIFTKSHFILDDLTGTKPAITVEDNATLQNIGFYYKSVDTNLTIGDVPTFPFTIKAKGFGYTLKNLSVVGASHFIDLESFERGTVEGIYGLVTKVAFRIRRSRDISRIKDVHINPNIVFPVIEGASSEYWSEHFVSLLKRDLTIFMVGSADFYYYDNVLAWGSNKFLHVVPRNFVDSDGVVFDDYPYTMSGSNIVADNTKFGLYIERPLSFTMKFSNLEIVPISKDGQAQGIVMTGGASGLIDIVNYESKGSTGETDKHIVLDTNTVSMVNVSGRFIRPGDDTNRTSFEDMFTVTKDNKLNAEIIFSKKIQLGSTGPFTIQMKIVNTRMDCS
;
A
#
# COMPACT_ATOMS: atom_id res chain seq x y z
N MET A 1 -26.68 -3.96 -39.61
CA MET A 1 -26.61 -4.20 -38.15
C MET A 1 -27.03 -5.64 -37.88
N LEU A 2 -26.17 -6.44 -37.27
CA LEU A 2 -26.51 -7.80 -36.83
C LEU A 2 -26.96 -7.71 -35.36
N SER A 3 -28.25 -7.88 -35.08
CA SER A 3 -28.70 -8.06 -33.70
C SER A 3 -28.23 -9.43 -33.24
N LEU A 4 -27.42 -9.49 -32.19
CA LEU A 4 -27.08 -10.76 -31.56
C LEU A 4 -28.37 -11.36 -31.00
N GLN A 5 -28.83 -12.46 -31.60
CA GLN A 5 -30.01 -13.17 -31.13
C GLN A 5 -29.67 -13.89 -29.83
N LYS A 6 -30.57 -13.81 -28.85
CA LYS A 6 -30.45 -14.57 -27.59
C LYS A 6 -30.40 -16.06 -27.91
N ILE A 7 -29.55 -16.80 -27.20
CA ILE A 7 -29.48 -18.26 -27.35
C ILE A 7 -30.72 -18.87 -26.67
N PRO A 8 -31.47 -19.77 -27.35
CA PRO A 8 -32.65 -20.43 -26.77
C PRO A 8 -32.31 -21.22 -25.51
N THR A 9 -33.09 -21.04 -24.44
CA THR A 9 -32.83 -21.63 -23.10
C THR A 9 -33.41 -23.04 -22.91
N GLY A 10 -33.71 -23.77 -23.99
CA GLY A 10 -34.37 -25.08 -23.94
C GLY A 10 -33.46 -26.32 -23.91
N ILE A 11 -32.14 -26.16 -23.90
CA ILE A 11 -31.20 -27.30 -24.03
C ILE A 11 -30.87 -27.85 -22.64
N LYS A 12 -31.37 -29.06 -22.33
CA LYS A 12 -31.10 -29.80 -21.08
C LYS A 12 -29.72 -30.46 -21.12
N PHE A 13 -28.65 -29.70 -20.89
CA PHE A 13 -27.28 -30.19 -20.64
C PHE A 13 -26.62 -29.28 -19.58
N PRO A 14 -25.52 -29.70 -18.91
CA PRO A 14 -24.84 -28.91 -17.87
C PRO A 14 -24.25 -27.56 -18.33
N LEU A 15 -24.42 -27.19 -19.60
CA LEU A 15 -24.08 -25.90 -20.19
C LEU A 15 -25.07 -24.77 -19.87
N TYR A 16 -26.13 -25.03 -19.09
CA TYR A 16 -27.21 -24.08 -18.80
C TYR A 16 -26.73 -22.77 -18.14
N GLU A 17 -25.78 -22.84 -17.20
CA GLU A 17 -25.20 -21.64 -16.58
C GLU A 17 -24.33 -20.83 -17.56
N GLY A 18 -23.60 -21.50 -18.45
CA GLY A 18 -22.82 -20.82 -19.50
C GLY A 18 -23.72 -20.01 -20.45
N VAL A 19 -24.87 -20.57 -20.83
CA VAL A 19 -25.84 -19.87 -21.69
C VAL A 19 -26.47 -18.66 -20.99
N LYS A 20 -26.76 -18.76 -19.68
CA LYS A 20 -27.22 -17.61 -18.89
C LYS A 20 -26.19 -16.48 -18.85
N LEU A 21 -24.92 -16.81 -18.58
CA LEU A 21 -23.84 -15.83 -18.56
C LEU A 21 -23.64 -15.16 -19.92
N ILE A 22 -23.71 -15.92 -21.02
CA ILE A 22 -23.63 -15.37 -22.38
C ILE A 22 -24.81 -14.43 -22.67
N ASN A 23 -26.04 -14.82 -22.32
CA ASN A 23 -27.21 -13.97 -22.54
C ASN A 23 -27.15 -12.69 -21.67
N ALA A 24 -26.64 -12.77 -20.44
CA ALA A 24 -26.41 -11.61 -19.58
C ALA A 24 -25.34 -10.67 -20.18
N ALA A 25 -24.25 -11.21 -20.71
CA ALA A 25 -23.22 -10.44 -21.39
C ALA A 25 -23.76 -9.75 -22.66
N ILE A 26 -24.62 -10.41 -23.43
CA ILE A 26 -25.29 -9.82 -24.60
C ILE A 26 -26.20 -8.65 -24.18
N GLU A 27 -26.92 -8.79 -23.07
CA GLU A 27 -27.79 -7.75 -22.54
C GLU A 27 -26.99 -6.54 -22.04
N GLU A 28 -25.88 -6.78 -21.33
CA GLU A 28 -24.95 -5.74 -20.91
C GLU A 28 -24.33 -4.99 -22.11
N ALA A 29 -23.90 -5.73 -23.13
CA ALA A 29 -23.42 -5.13 -24.37
C ALA A 29 -24.50 -4.29 -25.09
N GLY A 30 -25.76 -4.72 -24.99
CA GLY A 30 -26.92 -3.94 -25.46
C GLY A 30 -27.10 -2.63 -24.70
N ARG A 31 -27.03 -2.66 -23.36
CA ARG A 31 -27.11 -1.47 -22.49
C ARG A 31 -25.96 -0.51 -22.75
N SER A 32 -24.72 -1.01 -22.77
CA SER A 32 -23.52 -0.21 -23.07
C SER A 32 -23.60 0.46 -24.45
N ARG A 33 -24.13 -0.22 -25.47
CA ARG A 33 -24.37 0.38 -26.79
C ARG A 33 -25.42 1.49 -26.74
N GLY A 34 -26.50 1.32 -25.97
CA GLY A 34 -27.52 2.34 -25.75
C GLY A 34 -26.96 3.59 -25.07
N GLU A 35 -26.15 3.40 -24.03
CA GLU A 35 -25.45 4.47 -23.33
C GLU A 35 -24.48 5.22 -24.25
N SER A 36 -23.70 4.49 -25.07
CA SER A 36 -22.82 5.08 -26.07
C SER A 36 -23.58 5.92 -27.12
N SER A 37 -24.74 5.44 -27.58
CA SER A 37 -25.59 6.19 -28.50
C SER A 37 -26.18 7.45 -27.86
N ASN A 38 -26.58 7.38 -26.58
CA ASN A 38 -27.06 8.54 -25.83
C ASN A 38 -25.93 9.55 -25.62
N ALA A 39 -24.73 9.10 -25.26
CA ALA A 39 -23.56 9.96 -25.12
C ALA A 39 -23.22 10.68 -26.44
N LEU A 40 -23.30 9.99 -27.57
CA LEU A 40 -23.12 10.61 -28.89
C LEU A 40 -24.19 11.67 -29.19
N LYS A 41 -25.45 11.39 -28.85
CA LYS A 41 -26.54 12.36 -29.00
C LYS A 41 -26.30 13.61 -28.14
N THR A 42 -26.01 13.44 -26.85
CA THR A 42 -25.69 14.55 -25.93
C THR A 42 -24.47 15.34 -26.41
N SER A 43 -23.44 14.67 -26.93
CA SER A 43 -22.25 15.34 -27.49
C SER A 43 -22.60 16.21 -28.70
N ASN A 44 -23.49 15.73 -29.59
CA ASN A 44 -23.94 16.51 -30.74
C ASN A 44 -24.81 17.70 -30.31
N GLU A 45 -25.70 17.54 -29.33
CA GLU A 45 -26.50 18.64 -28.76
C GLU A 45 -25.62 19.72 -28.12
N ALA A 46 -24.59 19.30 -27.38
CA ALA A 46 -23.60 20.21 -26.80
C ALA A 46 -22.82 20.98 -27.87
N LYS A 47 -22.44 20.32 -28.97
CA LYS A 47 -21.80 20.97 -30.12
C LYS A 47 -22.71 22.02 -30.75
N THR A 48 -23.98 21.69 -31.00
CA THR A 48 -24.95 22.66 -31.53
C THR A 48 -25.12 23.86 -30.59
N THR A 49 -25.20 23.63 -29.28
CA THR A 49 -25.31 24.71 -28.28
C THR A 49 -24.08 25.62 -28.30
N ALA A 50 -22.89 25.04 -28.45
CA ALA A 50 -21.64 25.80 -28.56
C ALA A 50 -21.59 26.62 -29.86
N ASP A 51 -22.06 26.07 -30.98
CA ASP A 51 -22.14 26.77 -32.26
C ASP A 51 -23.15 27.95 -32.20
N ASP A 52 -24.29 27.78 -31.54
CA ASP A 52 -25.29 28.84 -31.32
C ASP A 52 -24.77 29.95 -30.40
N ALA A 53 -24.04 29.58 -29.33
CA ALA A 53 -23.39 30.54 -28.45
C ALA A 53 -22.32 31.36 -29.22
N LYS A 54 -21.54 30.70 -30.09
CA LYS A 54 -20.57 31.37 -30.97
C LYS A 54 -21.25 32.35 -31.92
N GLN A 55 -22.37 31.97 -32.54
CA GLN A 55 -23.13 32.89 -33.41
C GLN A 55 -23.72 34.08 -32.62
N THR A 56 -24.21 33.84 -31.41
CA THR A 56 -24.74 34.90 -30.55
C THR A 56 -23.65 35.90 -30.17
N ALA A 57 -22.46 35.41 -29.80
CA ALA A 57 -21.30 36.27 -29.51
C ALA A 57 -20.94 37.15 -30.72
N VAL A 58 -20.87 36.59 -31.93
CA VAL A 58 -20.60 37.35 -33.17
C VAL A 58 -21.65 38.45 -33.43
N ARG A 59 -22.93 38.19 -33.13
CA ARG A 59 -23.99 39.21 -33.27
C ARG A 59 -23.87 40.31 -32.23
N THR A 60 -23.59 39.96 -30.98
CA THR A 60 -23.39 40.93 -29.90
C THR A 60 -22.17 41.82 -30.17
N GLU A 61 -21.09 41.24 -30.70
CA GLU A 61 -19.90 41.97 -31.12
C GLU A 61 -20.22 42.98 -32.24
N ALA A 62 -20.95 42.55 -33.28
CA ALA A 62 -21.39 43.46 -34.35
C ALA A 62 -22.30 44.61 -33.84
N GLN A 63 -23.14 44.35 -32.83
CA GLN A 63 -23.95 45.39 -32.19
C GLN A 63 -23.08 46.35 -31.36
N LEU A 64 -22.07 45.83 -30.66
CA LEU A 64 -21.15 46.65 -29.88
C LEU A 64 -20.30 47.55 -30.80
N ASP A 65 -19.86 47.05 -31.95
CA ASP A 65 -19.15 47.84 -32.96
C ASP A 65 -20.00 48.98 -33.51
N GLN A 66 -21.31 48.76 -33.69
CA GLN A 66 -22.24 49.82 -34.11
C GLN A 66 -22.40 50.91 -33.04
N VAL A 67 -22.37 50.53 -31.76
CA VAL A 67 -22.51 51.48 -30.64
C VAL A 67 -21.20 52.22 -30.38
N THR A 68 -20.05 51.56 -30.52
CA THR A 68 -18.73 52.12 -30.22
C THR A 68 -18.07 52.83 -31.41
N GLY A 69 -18.53 52.59 -32.64
CA GLY A 69 -18.07 53.27 -33.86
C GLY A 69 -18.57 54.71 -34.02
N ALA A 70 -19.45 55.20 -33.14
CA ALA A 70 -19.81 56.60 -33.08
C ALA A 70 -18.65 57.39 -32.44
N SER A 71 -17.96 58.21 -33.24
CA SER A 71 -16.79 58.99 -32.84
C SER A 71 -17.09 59.92 -31.66
N THR A 72 -16.83 59.47 -30.45
CA THR A 72 -16.69 60.37 -29.30
C THR A 72 -15.23 60.39 -28.91
N ILE A 73 -14.65 61.59 -29.00
CA ILE A 73 -13.32 61.99 -28.51
C ILE A 73 -13.40 61.96 -26.98
N ASP A 74 -13.62 60.78 -26.40
CA ASP A 74 -13.65 60.57 -24.96
C ASP A 74 -12.28 60.01 -24.56
N PRO A 75 -11.48 60.74 -23.75
CA PRO A 75 -10.20 60.26 -23.23
C PRO A 75 -10.29 58.88 -22.55
N ALA A 76 -11.46 58.52 -22.01
CA ALA A 76 -11.69 57.18 -21.46
C ALA A 76 -11.57 56.08 -22.51
N VAL A 77 -12.03 56.33 -23.75
CA VAL A 77 -11.94 55.36 -24.86
C VAL A 77 -10.50 55.17 -25.32
N GLU A 78 -9.68 56.23 -25.30
CA GLU A 78 -8.23 56.11 -25.58
C GLU A 78 -7.49 55.35 -24.48
N GLN A 79 -7.85 55.52 -23.20
CA GLN A 79 -7.30 54.69 -22.12
C GLN A 79 -7.71 53.23 -22.23
N MET A 80 -8.93 52.93 -22.70
CA MET A 80 -9.38 51.54 -22.92
C MET A 80 -8.65 50.83 -24.06
N LYS A 81 -7.91 51.56 -24.91
CA LYS A 81 -7.07 50.96 -25.97
C LYS A 81 -5.70 50.51 -25.45
N ILE A 82 -5.27 50.95 -24.27
CA ILE A 82 -3.96 50.61 -23.72
C ILE A 82 -4.08 49.34 -22.88
N ASP A 83 -3.25 48.33 -23.14
CA ASP A 83 -3.18 47.11 -22.33
C ASP A 83 -2.29 47.28 -21.08
N LEU A 84 -2.19 46.22 -20.28
CA LEU A 84 -1.37 46.20 -19.05
C LEU A 84 0.13 46.40 -19.31
N GLU A 85 0.59 46.18 -20.54
CA GLU A 85 1.99 46.36 -20.97
C GLU A 85 2.22 47.77 -21.53
N GLY A 86 1.18 48.61 -21.59
CA GLY A 86 1.24 49.96 -22.13
C GLY A 86 1.14 50.04 -23.65
N PHE A 87 0.80 48.94 -24.34
CA PHE A 87 0.64 48.93 -25.79
C PHE A 87 -0.74 49.42 -26.19
N SER A 88 -0.78 50.37 -27.14
CA SER A 88 -2.04 50.96 -27.63
C SER A 88 -2.58 50.17 -28.82
N HIS A 89 -3.84 49.77 -28.74
CA HIS A 89 -4.56 49.03 -29.76
C HIS A 89 -5.47 49.96 -30.60
N PRO A 90 -5.80 49.64 -31.87
CA PRO A 90 -6.64 50.49 -32.72
C PRO A 90 -8.03 50.79 -32.14
N SER A 91 -8.56 49.88 -31.32
CA SER A 91 -9.83 49.99 -30.61
C SER A 91 -9.79 49.23 -29.27
N PRO A 92 -10.68 49.53 -28.31
CA PRO A 92 -10.84 48.72 -27.10
C PRO A 92 -11.15 47.25 -27.40
N ASP A 93 -11.87 46.97 -28.48
CA ASP A 93 -12.19 45.63 -28.96
C ASP A 93 -10.91 44.88 -29.42
N ALA A 94 -10.05 45.54 -30.19
CA ALA A 94 -8.77 44.97 -30.61
C ALA A 94 -7.87 44.62 -29.40
N ARG A 95 -7.88 45.45 -28.35
CA ARG A 95 -7.20 45.14 -27.08
C ARG A 95 -7.78 43.89 -26.43
N LEU A 96 -9.10 43.83 -26.26
CA LEU A 96 -9.78 42.71 -25.61
C LEU A 96 -9.53 41.39 -26.36
N ARG A 97 -9.58 41.40 -27.70
CA ARG A 97 -9.26 40.22 -28.53
C ARG A 97 -7.81 39.76 -28.34
N SER A 98 -6.86 40.69 -28.29
CA SER A 98 -5.44 40.39 -28.01
C SER A 98 -5.26 39.74 -26.63
N GLU A 99 -5.90 40.29 -25.60
CA GLU A 99 -5.85 39.74 -24.24
C GLU A 99 -6.51 38.35 -24.14
N LEU A 100 -7.65 38.16 -24.79
CA LEU A 100 -8.32 36.84 -24.87
C LEU A 100 -7.46 35.83 -25.61
N GLN A 101 -6.82 36.20 -26.72
CA GLN A 101 -5.90 35.33 -27.44
C GLN A 101 -4.71 34.92 -26.57
N LYS A 102 -4.04 35.87 -25.89
CA LYS A 102 -2.95 35.58 -24.94
C LYS A 102 -3.42 34.62 -23.83
N ARG A 103 -4.64 34.82 -23.30
CA ARG A 103 -5.22 33.93 -22.27
C ARG A 103 -5.48 32.53 -22.82
N ASP A 104 -6.05 32.41 -24.01
CA ASP A 104 -6.37 31.12 -24.60
C ASP A 104 -5.08 30.35 -24.99
N GLU A 105 -4.02 31.05 -25.41
CA GLU A 105 -2.68 30.48 -25.62
C GLU A 105 -2.07 29.95 -24.30
N LEU A 106 -2.17 30.72 -23.21
CA LEU A 106 -1.73 30.28 -21.87
C LEU A 106 -2.53 29.08 -21.37
N LEU A 107 -3.85 29.09 -21.53
CA LEU A 107 -4.72 27.98 -21.14
C LEU A 107 -4.47 26.73 -21.98
N ALA A 108 -4.16 26.87 -23.28
CA ALA A 108 -3.80 25.75 -24.14
C ALA A 108 -2.45 25.13 -23.77
N ASP A 109 -1.45 25.95 -23.44
CA ASP A 109 -0.14 25.51 -22.96
C ASP A 109 -0.26 24.84 -21.57
N GLU A 110 -1.04 25.42 -20.65
CA GLU A 110 -1.35 24.82 -19.35
C GLU A 110 -2.15 23.51 -19.49
N ALA A 111 -3.12 23.43 -20.40
CA ALA A 111 -3.89 22.21 -20.64
C ALA A 111 -3.04 21.12 -21.30
N ALA A 112 -2.14 21.47 -22.22
CA ALA A 112 -1.17 20.54 -22.80
C ALA A 112 -0.19 20.02 -21.74
N LYS A 113 0.26 20.86 -20.81
CA LYS A 113 1.11 20.48 -19.67
C LYS A 113 0.36 19.66 -18.62
N ALA A 114 -0.87 20.02 -18.29
CA ALA A 114 -1.70 19.34 -17.29
C ALA A 114 -2.22 17.97 -17.76
N GLY A 115 -2.33 17.75 -19.08
CA GLY A 115 -2.75 16.48 -19.69
C GLY A 115 -1.60 15.59 -20.18
N SER A 116 -0.34 16.03 -20.12
CA SER A 116 0.77 15.28 -20.73
C SER A 116 1.30 14.18 -19.80
N LEU A 117 0.89 12.96 -20.06
CA LEU A 117 1.58 11.78 -19.56
C LEU A 117 2.92 11.64 -20.30
N ILE A 118 4.05 11.61 -19.58
CA ILE A 118 5.36 11.32 -20.19
C ILE A 118 5.53 9.80 -20.24
N SER A 119 5.54 9.19 -21.43
CA SER A 119 5.96 7.80 -21.57
C SER A 119 7.47 7.71 -21.73
N VAL A 120 8.14 6.87 -20.93
CA VAL A 120 9.59 6.69 -21.01
C VAL A 120 10.06 6.05 -22.34
N THR A 121 9.16 5.42 -23.09
CA THR A 121 9.46 4.85 -24.42
C THR A 121 9.32 5.85 -25.56
N GLN A 122 8.71 7.01 -25.33
CA GLN A 122 8.54 8.04 -26.35
C GLN A 122 9.80 8.92 -26.43
N PHE A 123 10.02 9.52 -27.59
CA PHE A 123 11.06 10.54 -27.77
C PHE A 123 10.83 11.69 -26.77
N PRO A 124 11.88 12.23 -26.12
CA PRO A 124 13.31 11.96 -26.35
C PRO A 124 13.91 10.77 -25.57
N TYR A 125 13.16 10.14 -24.66
CA TYR A 125 13.72 9.19 -23.68
C TYR A 125 14.04 7.82 -24.28
N ASN A 126 13.17 7.30 -25.15
CA ASN A 126 13.40 6.06 -25.92
C ASN A 126 13.88 4.85 -25.08
N ALA A 127 13.38 4.70 -23.85
CA ALA A 127 13.68 3.56 -22.97
C ALA A 127 13.37 2.23 -23.68
N LYS A 128 14.19 1.21 -23.42
CA LYS A 128 14.17 -0.06 -24.15
C LYS A 128 13.18 -1.05 -23.56
N LEU A 129 13.08 -1.11 -22.23
CA LEU A 129 12.17 -1.99 -21.50
C LEU A 129 12.32 -3.46 -21.92
N ASP A 130 13.54 -3.88 -22.23
CA ASP A 130 13.85 -5.21 -22.76
C ASP A 130 14.38 -6.17 -21.68
N GLY A 131 14.42 -5.73 -20.43
CA GLY A 131 14.94 -6.48 -19.28
C GLY A 131 16.46 -6.68 -19.28
N VAL A 132 17.18 -6.11 -20.26
CA VAL A 132 18.62 -6.33 -20.46
C VAL A 132 19.40 -5.03 -20.43
N ILE A 133 18.95 -4.00 -21.14
CA ILE A 133 19.57 -2.68 -21.18
C ILE A 133 19.16 -1.92 -19.92
N ASP A 134 20.12 -1.25 -19.27
CA ASP A 134 19.85 -0.38 -18.13
C ASP A 134 19.03 0.83 -18.56
N ASP A 135 17.79 0.91 -18.09
CA ASP A 135 16.87 2.01 -18.36
C ASP A 135 16.91 3.09 -17.25
N SER A 136 17.78 2.96 -16.24
CA SER A 136 17.80 3.88 -15.10
C SER A 136 17.96 5.35 -15.50
N GLN A 137 18.95 5.68 -16.34
CA GLN A 137 19.22 7.08 -16.68
C GLN A 137 18.07 7.72 -17.47
N VAL A 138 17.53 7.01 -18.47
CA VAL A 138 16.44 7.53 -19.31
C VAL A 138 15.14 7.72 -18.53
N ILE A 139 14.87 6.85 -17.55
CA ILE A 139 13.73 7.01 -16.63
C ILE A 139 13.96 8.20 -15.70
N GLN A 140 15.17 8.37 -15.16
CA GLN A 140 15.50 9.50 -14.31
C GLN A 140 15.40 10.84 -15.08
N ASP A 141 15.82 10.87 -16.34
CA ASP A 141 15.70 12.04 -17.20
C ASP A 141 14.23 12.43 -17.43
N ALA A 142 13.35 11.44 -17.65
CA ALA A 142 11.91 11.65 -17.75
C ALA A 142 11.31 12.20 -16.45
N LEU A 143 11.71 11.68 -15.29
CA LEU A 143 11.28 12.17 -13.98
C LEU A 143 11.76 13.60 -13.71
N ASN A 144 13.01 13.90 -14.07
CA ASN A 144 13.58 15.24 -13.93
C ASN A 144 12.87 16.25 -14.83
N TYR A 145 12.59 15.88 -16.08
CA TYR A 145 11.82 16.70 -16.99
C TYR A 145 10.39 16.93 -16.48
N ALA A 146 9.74 15.90 -15.96
CA ALA A 146 8.41 16.01 -15.36
C ALA A 146 8.40 17.03 -14.22
N LYS A 147 9.39 16.94 -13.31
CA LYS A 147 9.58 17.91 -12.22
C LYS A 147 9.78 19.34 -12.73
N MET A 148 10.69 19.55 -13.68
CA MET A 148 11.03 20.88 -14.20
C MET A 148 9.83 21.55 -14.89
N ASN A 149 9.00 20.77 -15.57
CA ASN A 149 7.85 21.28 -16.34
C ASN A 149 6.51 21.16 -15.60
N LYS A 150 6.53 20.76 -14.32
CA LYS A 150 5.33 20.55 -13.48
C LYS A 150 4.33 19.56 -14.10
N ILE A 151 4.85 18.56 -14.79
CA ILE A 151 4.06 17.46 -15.36
C ILE A 151 3.87 16.40 -14.28
N GLY A 152 2.63 16.00 -14.03
CA GLY A 152 2.27 15.16 -12.90
C GLY A 152 2.68 13.69 -13.03
N PHE A 153 2.84 13.15 -14.25
CA PHE A 153 2.91 11.70 -14.47
C PHE A 153 4.02 11.27 -15.44
N VAL A 154 4.81 10.30 -15.01
CA VAL A 154 5.74 9.51 -15.83
C VAL A 154 5.25 8.07 -15.87
N LEU A 155 4.92 7.60 -17.08
CA LEU A 155 4.46 6.25 -17.35
C LEU A 155 5.64 5.33 -17.64
N ILE A 156 5.66 4.19 -16.96
CA ILE A 156 6.35 2.97 -17.38
C ILE A 156 5.32 2.09 -18.11
N PRO A 157 5.37 1.99 -19.45
CA PRO A 157 4.48 1.13 -20.20
C PRO A 157 4.59 -0.34 -19.78
N TYR A 158 3.60 -1.12 -20.19
CA TYR A 158 3.64 -2.56 -20.08
C TYR A 158 4.80 -3.12 -20.91
N THR A 159 5.55 -4.04 -20.31
CA THR A 159 6.52 -4.89 -20.99
C THR A 159 6.45 -6.29 -20.41
N SER A 160 6.50 -7.31 -21.25
CA SER A 160 6.60 -8.71 -20.82
C SER A 160 8.02 -9.10 -20.40
N LYS A 161 9.02 -8.26 -20.70
CA LYS A 161 10.44 -8.54 -20.45
C LYS A 161 10.97 -7.88 -19.18
N GLY A 162 10.21 -6.93 -18.62
CA GLY A 162 10.66 -6.12 -17.49
C GLY A 162 11.56 -4.96 -17.90
N VAL A 163 11.86 -4.12 -16.92
CA VAL A 163 12.64 -2.89 -17.09
C VAL A 163 13.83 -2.99 -16.15
N ARG A 164 15.05 -3.12 -16.70
CA ARG A 164 16.24 -3.31 -15.88
C ARG A 164 16.68 -1.97 -15.30
N ILE A 165 16.83 -1.92 -13.98
CA ILE A 165 17.28 -0.74 -13.23
C ILE A 165 18.56 -1.11 -12.52
N VAL A 166 19.68 -0.53 -12.95
CA VAL A 166 21.01 -0.75 -12.31
C VAL A 166 21.35 0.40 -11.36
N ASN A 167 20.90 1.62 -11.67
CA ASN A 167 21.14 2.79 -10.86
C ASN A 167 19.88 3.21 -10.10
N PRO A 168 20.01 3.63 -8.82
CA PRO A 168 18.90 4.15 -8.04
C PRO A 168 18.12 5.28 -8.73
N LEU A 169 16.81 5.24 -8.63
CA LEU A 169 15.92 6.30 -9.11
C LEU A 169 15.40 7.16 -7.96
N THR A 170 15.15 8.43 -8.25
CA THR A 170 14.43 9.33 -7.36
C THR A 170 13.18 9.83 -8.06
N VAL A 171 12.00 9.50 -7.52
CA VAL A 171 10.71 10.07 -7.89
C VAL A 171 10.59 11.44 -7.21
N PRO A 172 10.70 12.55 -7.94
CA PRO A 172 10.83 13.86 -7.32
C PRO A 172 9.53 14.35 -6.70
N LYS A 173 9.64 15.32 -5.79
CA LYS A 173 8.47 15.97 -5.18
C LYS A 173 7.40 16.37 -6.20
N GLY A 174 6.16 15.96 -5.95
CA GLY A 174 4.99 16.28 -6.78
C GLY A 174 4.86 15.47 -8.08
N VAL A 175 5.77 14.53 -8.35
CA VAL A 175 5.75 13.68 -9.55
C VAL A 175 5.20 12.30 -9.20
N THR A 176 4.42 11.73 -10.12
CA THR A 176 3.94 10.36 -10.07
C THR A 176 4.70 9.48 -11.05
N LEU A 177 5.38 8.44 -10.57
CA LEU A 177 5.86 7.34 -11.39
C LEU A 177 4.81 6.22 -11.37
N ILE A 178 4.22 5.94 -12.52
CA ILE A 178 3.11 5.00 -12.66
C ILE A 178 3.44 3.89 -13.67
N GLY A 179 3.22 2.64 -13.28
CA GLY A 179 3.17 1.51 -14.22
C GLY A 179 1.74 1.20 -14.68
N GLN A 180 1.59 0.29 -15.64
CA GLN A 180 0.26 -0.10 -16.16
C GLN A 180 -0.46 -1.17 -15.32
N GLY A 181 0.04 -1.43 -14.12
CA GLY A 181 -0.58 -2.22 -13.06
C GLY A 181 0.39 -3.24 -12.47
N THR A 182 -0.03 -3.81 -11.36
CA THR A 182 0.48 -5.09 -10.85
C THR A 182 -0.69 -6.07 -10.94
N SER A 183 -0.43 -7.33 -11.30
CA SER A 183 -1.42 -8.39 -11.09
C SER A 183 -1.17 -8.99 -9.73
N GLN A 184 -2.21 -9.07 -8.89
CA GLN A 184 -2.24 -10.13 -7.90
C GLN A 184 -2.13 -11.44 -8.68
N ALA A 185 -1.19 -12.30 -8.30
CA ALA A 185 -1.02 -13.60 -8.93
C ALA A 185 -2.34 -14.38 -8.82
N GLY A 186 -3.09 -14.43 -9.92
CA GLY A 186 -4.09 -15.47 -10.10
C GLY A 186 -3.35 -16.78 -10.31
N TYR A 187 -3.83 -17.87 -9.70
CA TYR A 187 -3.41 -19.23 -10.04
C TYR A 187 -3.50 -19.39 -11.57
N LEU A 188 -2.37 -19.34 -12.28
CA LEU A 188 -2.31 -19.75 -13.67
C LEU A 188 -2.31 -21.28 -13.67
N SER A 189 -3.52 -21.85 -13.60
CA SER A 189 -3.73 -23.28 -13.81
C SER A 189 -3.40 -23.62 -15.27
N GLY A 190 -2.14 -23.92 -15.56
CA GLY A 190 -1.77 -24.25 -16.94
C GLY A 190 -0.29 -24.32 -17.23
N GLY A 191 0.47 -25.12 -16.46
CA GLY A 191 1.69 -25.84 -16.91
C GLY A 191 2.86 -25.07 -17.55
N SER A 192 2.78 -23.75 -17.73
CA SER A 192 3.85 -22.89 -18.23
C SER A 192 4.22 -21.95 -17.10
N VAL A 193 5.35 -22.23 -16.47
CA VAL A 193 5.90 -21.58 -15.27
C VAL A 193 6.48 -20.21 -15.65
N GLY A 194 5.62 -19.30 -16.11
CA GLY A 194 5.98 -17.91 -16.35
C GLY A 194 5.71 -17.08 -15.11
N MET A 195 6.52 -16.03 -14.87
CA MET A 195 6.38 -14.98 -13.84
C MET A 195 4.97 -14.34 -13.77
N GLY A 196 3.97 -15.09 -13.29
CA GLY A 196 2.58 -14.65 -13.18
C GLY A 196 2.33 -13.57 -12.12
N ILE A 197 3.36 -13.23 -11.33
CA ILE A 197 3.33 -12.13 -10.36
C ILE A 197 3.48 -10.78 -11.07
N PHE A 198 4.07 -10.75 -12.26
CA PHE A 198 4.34 -9.53 -13.02
C PHE A 198 3.75 -9.62 -14.42
N THR A 199 2.43 -9.76 -14.54
CA THR A 199 1.77 -9.73 -15.85
C THR A 199 1.76 -8.34 -16.50
N LYS A 200 2.43 -7.35 -15.89
CA LYS A 200 2.37 -5.92 -16.21
C LYS A 200 3.75 -5.24 -16.02
N SER A 201 3.79 -3.92 -15.75
CA SER A 201 5.04 -3.15 -15.60
C SER A 201 5.83 -3.56 -14.35
N HIS A 202 7.09 -3.95 -14.51
CA HIS A 202 7.95 -4.34 -13.39
C HIS A 202 9.42 -3.95 -13.61
N PHE A 203 10.10 -3.64 -12.52
CA PHE A 203 11.54 -3.41 -12.47
C PHE A 203 12.28 -4.70 -12.13
N ILE A 204 13.30 -5.00 -12.94
CA ILE A 204 14.29 -6.03 -12.67
C ILE A 204 15.46 -5.32 -12.00
N LEU A 205 15.70 -5.67 -10.74
CA LEU A 205 16.77 -5.15 -9.94
C LEU A 205 17.91 -6.15 -9.95
N ASP A 206 19.09 -5.67 -10.35
CA ASP A 206 20.33 -6.39 -10.06
C ASP A 206 20.64 -6.30 -8.56
N ASP A 207 21.62 -7.06 -8.09
CA ASP A 207 22.08 -7.05 -6.69
C ASP A 207 22.71 -5.70 -6.35
N LEU A 208 21.89 -4.67 -6.15
CA LEU A 208 22.31 -3.31 -5.86
C LEU A 208 23.15 -3.33 -4.58
N THR A 209 24.46 -3.24 -4.74
CA THR A 209 25.39 -3.25 -3.61
C THR A 209 25.42 -1.90 -2.91
N GLY A 210 25.50 -1.88 -1.59
CA GLY A 210 25.68 -0.66 -0.79
C GLY A 210 24.52 -0.42 0.17
N THR A 211 24.16 0.86 0.39
CA THR A 211 23.13 1.29 1.34
C THR A 211 22.00 2.10 0.69
N LYS A 212 22.07 2.33 -0.63
CA LYS A 212 21.12 3.18 -1.34
C LYS A 212 19.89 2.37 -1.75
N PRO A 213 18.68 2.88 -1.54
CA PRO A 213 17.48 2.22 -2.00
C PRO A 213 17.39 2.22 -3.53
N ALA A 214 16.72 1.23 -4.11
CA ALA A 214 16.51 1.19 -5.56
C ALA A 214 15.68 2.39 -6.04
N ILE A 215 14.62 2.73 -5.29
CA ILE A 215 13.77 3.88 -5.54
C ILE A 215 13.68 4.75 -4.29
N THR A 216 13.91 6.05 -4.43
CA THR A 216 13.55 7.06 -3.44
C THR A 216 12.30 7.82 -3.88
N VAL A 217 11.29 7.87 -3.02
CA VAL A 217 10.05 8.64 -3.24
C VAL A 217 10.06 9.85 -2.31
N GLU A 218 10.05 11.05 -2.89
CA GLU A 218 10.09 12.31 -2.13
C GLU A 218 8.69 12.79 -1.68
N ASP A 219 8.66 13.93 -1.01
CA ASP A 219 7.45 14.61 -0.52
C ASP A 219 6.39 14.76 -1.62
N ASN A 220 5.13 14.38 -1.34
CA ASN A 220 4.00 14.44 -2.25
C ASN A 220 4.25 13.77 -3.61
N ALA A 221 5.24 12.87 -3.69
CA ALA A 221 5.46 12.04 -4.85
C ALA A 221 4.67 10.74 -4.72
N THR A 222 4.35 10.14 -5.86
CA THR A 222 3.61 8.88 -5.92
C THR A 222 4.40 7.83 -6.70
N LEU A 223 4.49 6.63 -6.15
CA LEU A 223 4.95 5.45 -6.84
C LEU A 223 3.80 4.45 -6.86
N GLN A 224 3.33 4.08 -8.06
CA GLN A 224 2.20 3.17 -8.13
C GLN A 224 2.23 2.20 -9.30
N ASN A 225 1.54 1.07 -9.14
CA ASN A 225 1.27 0.10 -10.19
C ASN A 225 2.55 -0.51 -10.81
N ILE A 226 3.60 -0.73 -10.00
CA ILE A 226 4.89 -1.27 -10.42
C ILE A 226 5.26 -2.48 -9.56
N GLY A 227 5.70 -3.55 -10.22
CA GLY A 227 6.31 -4.70 -9.57
C GLY A 227 7.84 -4.58 -9.45
N PHE A 228 8.42 -5.26 -8.48
CA PHE A 228 9.85 -5.32 -8.22
C PHE A 228 10.32 -6.76 -8.17
N TYR A 229 11.36 -7.08 -8.93
CA TYR A 229 11.88 -8.43 -9.03
C TYR A 229 13.41 -8.40 -8.87
N TYR A 230 13.93 -9.10 -7.86
CA TYR A 230 15.37 -9.28 -7.66
C TYR A 230 15.84 -10.55 -8.36
N LYS A 231 16.80 -10.40 -9.28
CA LYS A 231 17.27 -11.49 -10.14
C LYS A 231 17.99 -12.62 -9.38
N SER A 232 18.60 -12.32 -8.25
CA SER A 232 19.29 -13.29 -7.38
C SER A 232 18.38 -14.37 -6.80
N VAL A 233 17.06 -14.24 -6.92
CA VAL A 233 16.11 -15.27 -6.50
C VAL A 233 15.96 -16.41 -7.52
N ASP A 234 16.45 -16.25 -8.75
CA ASP A 234 16.42 -17.31 -9.77
C ASP A 234 17.38 -18.49 -9.47
N THR A 235 18.28 -18.34 -8.50
CA THR A 235 19.27 -19.37 -8.17
C THR A 235 18.96 -19.99 -6.82
N ASN A 236 18.61 -21.29 -6.80
CA ASN A 236 18.47 -22.19 -5.63
C ASN A 236 18.88 -21.57 -4.28
N LEU A 237 18.00 -20.77 -3.67
CA LEU A 237 18.28 -20.08 -2.41
C LEU A 237 18.47 -21.12 -1.29
N THR A 238 19.71 -21.34 -0.87
CA THR A 238 20.03 -22.05 0.37
C THR A 238 19.76 -21.13 1.58
N ILE A 239 19.25 -21.69 2.69
CA ILE A 239 18.88 -20.94 3.94
C ILE A 239 19.97 -19.96 4.40
N GLY A 240 21.25 -20.30 4.16
CA GLY A 240 22.39 -19.51 4.60
C GLY A 240 22.70 -18.29 3.73
N ASP A 241 22.21 -18.26 2.48
CA ASP A 241 22.80 -17.42 1.43
C ASP A 241 21.83 -16.41 0.83
N VAL A 242 20.67 -16.14 1.45
CA VAL A 242 19.77 -15.09 0.94
C VAL A 242 20.49 -13.75 1.01
N PRO A 243 20.82 -13.14 -0.13
CA PRO A 243 21.62 -11.94 -0.12
C PRO A 243 20.85 -10.82 0.55
N THR A 244 21.59 -9.94 1.23
CA THR A 244 21.01 -8.78 1.89
C THR A 244 21.17 -7.57 0.99
N PHE A 245 20.03 -7.04 0.56
CA PHE A 245 19.94 -5.83 -0.25
C PHE A 245 19.54 -4.64 0.62
N PRO A 246 19.87 -3.40 0.19
CA PRO A 246 19.21 -2.20 0.67
C PRO A 246 17.70 -2.31 0.53
N PHE A 247 16.99 -1.42 1.24
CA PHE A 247 15.56 -1.23 1.03
C PHE A 247 15.24 -0.98 -0.44
N THR A 248 14.33 -1.74 -1.04
CA THR A 248 13.90 -1.51 -2.43
C THR A 248 13.36 -0.09 -2.61
N ILE A 249 12.55 0.37 -1.67
CA ILE A 249 11.90 1.68 -1.69
C ILE A 249 12.23 2.41 -0.40
N LYS A 250 12.65 3.67 -0.52
CA LYS A 250 12.62 4.63 0.59
C LYS A 250 11.64 5.73 0.28
N ALA A 251 10.58 5.84 1.07
CA ALA A 251 9.65 6.96 0.99
C ALA A 251 9.95 7.95 2.12
N LYS A 252 10.21 9.21 1.78
CA LYS A 252 10.57 10.25 2.74
C LYS A 252 9.70 11.49 2.58
N GLY A 253 9.49 12.21 3.67
CA GLY A 253 8.82 13.51 3.63
C GLY A 253 7.34 13.49 3.97
N PHE A 254 6.62 14.49 3.48
CA PHE A 254 5.19 14.68 3.68
C PHE A 254 4.39 14.13 2.51
N GLY A 255 3.29 13.40 2.78
CA GLY A 255 2.27 13.12 1.78
C GLY A 255 2.67 12.19 0.62
N TYR A 256 3.72 11.36 0.78
CA TYR A 256 4.04 10.36 -0.24
C TYR A 256 2.90 9.33 -0.39
N THR A 257 2.78 8.75 -1.58
CA THR A 257 1.86 7.64 -1.85
C THR A 257 2.56 6.46 -2.50
N LEU A 258 2.46 5.28 -1.89
CA LEU A 258 2.90 4.00 -2.45
C LEU A 258 1.65 3.15 -2.69
N LYS A 259 1.34 2.82 -3.94
CA LYS A 259 0.07 2.15 -4.27
C LYS A 259 0.20 1.00 -5.26
N ASN A 260 -0.46 -0.13 -4.99
CA ASN A 260 -0.51 -1.28 -5.90
C ASN A 260 0.89 -1.77 -6.31
N LEU A 261 1.76 -1.98 -5.33
CA LEU A 261 3.13 -2.42 -5.56
C LEU A 261 3.27 -3.91 -5.24
N SER A 262 4.09 -4.62 -6.01
CA SER A 262 4.42 -6.01 -5.74
C SER A 262 5.93 -6.21 -5.66
N VAL A 263 6.38 -7.17 -4.85
CA VAL A 263 7.81 -7.50 -4.76
C VAL A 263 8.05 -9.00 -4.71
N VAL A 264 9.12 -9.44 -5.36
CA VAL A 264 9.67 -10.78 -5.23
C VAL A 264 11.15 -10.67 -4.95
N GLY A 265 11.56 -11.22 -3.82
CA GLY A 265 12.98 -11.42 -3.53
C GLY A 265 13.70 -10.29 -2.81
N ALA A 266 12.97 -9.28 -2.33
CA ALA A 266 13.59 -8.26 -1.49
C ALA A 266 13.97 -8.85 -0.12
N SER A 267 15.16 -8.53 0.38
CA SER A 267 15.44 -8.71 1.81
C SER A 267 14.79 -7.60 2.63
N HIS A 268 14.91 -6.36 2.15
CA HIS A 268 14.34 -5.16 2.75
C HIS A 268 13.47 -4.47 1.71
N PHE A 269 12.19 -4.26 1.98
CA PHE A 269 11.28 -3.75 0.95
C PHE A 269 11.03 -2.24 1.05
N ILE A 270 10.36 -1.76 2.10
CA ILE A 270 9.94 -0.35 2.19
C ILE A 270 10.46 0.30 3.48
N ASP A 271 11.28 1.35 3.36
CA ASP A 271 11.69 2.26 4.45
C ASP A 271 10.83 3.53 4.40
N LEU A 272 9.97 3.68 5.41
CA LEU A 272 9.06 4.81 5.59
C LEU A 272 9.66 5.78 6.61
N GLU A 273 10.19 6.89 6.09
CA GLU A 273 10.61 8.06 6.85
C GLU A 273 9.59 9.19 6.61
N SER A 274 8.37 8.98 7.08
CA SER A 274 7.30 9.97 6.93
C SER A 274 7.40 11.00 8.02
N PHE A 275 7.24 12.29 7.70
CA PHE A 275 6.87 13.25 8.73
C PHE A 275 5.36 13.16 8.99
N GLU A 276 4.53 13.18 7.95
CA GLU A 276 3.07 13.15 8.06
C GLU A 276 2.40 12.65 6.75
N ARG A 277 1.17 12.13 6.86
CA ARG A 277 0.24 11.87 5.74
C ARG A 277 0.74 10.88 4.68
N GLY A 278 1.65 9.98 5.04
CA GLY A 278 2.05 8.87 4.17
C GLY A 278 0.89 7.91 3.89
N THR A 279 0.74 7.48 2.64
CA THR A 279 -0.23 6.44 2.25
C THR A 279 0.49 5.27 1.61
N VAL A 280 0.23 4.07 2.13
CA VAL A 280 0.70 2.80 1.59
C VAL A 280 -0.53 1.91 1.40
N GLU A 281 -0.81 1.51 0.17
CA GLU A 281 -2.04 0.79 -0.17
C GLU A 281 -1.79 -0.30 -1.22
N GLY A 282 -2.35 -1.48 -1.04
CA GLY A 282 -2.29 -2.53 -2.06
C GLY A 282 -0.87 -3.05 -2.28
N ILE A 283 -0.22 -3.49 -1.20
CA ILE A 283 1.16 -3.98 -1.25
C ILE A 283 1.18 -5.50 -1.14
N TYR A 284 1.83 -6.17 -2.08
CA TYR A 284 1.84 -7.64 -2.16
C TYR A 284 3.24 -8.18 -2.33
N GLY A 285 3.53 -9.38 -1.83
CA GLY A 285 4.69 -10.13 -2.30
C GLY A 285 5.47 -10.88 -1.23
N LEU A 286 6.75 -11.07 -1.54
CA LEU A 286 7.70 -11.88 -0.79
C LEU A 286 8.91 -11.05 -0.36
N VAL A 287 9.09 -10.97 0.96
CA VAL A 287 10.21 -10.29 1.62
C VAL A 287 10.85 -11.25 2.63
N THR A 288 12.18 -11.24 2.76
CA THR A 288 12.89 -12.21 3.62
C THR A 288 13.39 -11.65 4.96
N LYS A 289 13.57 -10.33 5.11
CA LYS A 289 14.06 -9.71 6.36
C LYS A 289 13.17 -8.61 6.93
N VAL A 290 12.96 -7.48 6.23
CA VAL A 290 12.09 -6.41 6.73
C VAL A 290 11.17 -5.91 5.63
N ALA A 291 9.87 -6.12 5.77
CA ALA A 291 8.90 -5.61 4.79
C ALA A 291 8.72 -4.10 4.91
N PHE A 292 8.53 -3.61 6.13
CA PHE A 292 8.31 -2.18 6.41
C PHE A 292 9.15 -1.73 7.60
N ARG A 293 10.02 -0.75 7.40
CA ARG A 293 10.65 0.02 8.47
C ARG A 293 9.91 1.35 8.60
N ILE A 294 9.39 1.66 9.79
CA ILE A 294 8.60 2.85 10.07
C ILE A 294 9.30 3.70 11.11
N ARG A 295 9.59 4.95 10.77
CA ARG A 295 10.27 5.89 11.66
C ARG A 295 9.85 7.32 11.37
N ARG A 296 9.94 8.15 12.41
CA ARG A 296 9.76 9.61 12.40
C ARG A 296 8.38 10.11 11.99
N SER A 297 7.36 9.25 12.01
CA SER A 297 5.99 9.71 11.77
C SER A 297 5.47 10.49 12.96
N ARG A 298 5.03 11.72 12.68
CA ARG A 298 4.54 12.69 13.66
C ARG A 298 3.04 12.92 13.57
N ASP A 299 2.38 12.38 12.56
CA ASP A 299 0.94 12.55 12.32
C ASP A 299 0.41 11.38 11.46
N ILE A 300 -0.89 11.43 11.19
CA ILE A 300 -1.70 10.39 10.58
C ILE A 300 -1.09 9.88 9.28
N SER A 301 -0.77 8.60 9.24
CA SER A 301 -0.43 7.87 8.02
C SER A 301 -1.18 6.53 7.98
N ARG A 302 -1.29 5.94 6.80
CA ARG A 302 -2.16 4.78 6.57
C ARG A 302 -1.42 3.69 5.82
N ILE A 303 -1.54 2.47 6.32
CA ILE A 303 -1.10 1.23 5.67
C ILE A 303 -2.34 0.37 5.48
N LYS A 304 -2.70 0.10 4.22
CA LYS A 304 -3.93 -0.61 3.86
C LYS A 304 -3.68 -1.69 2.82
N ASP A 305 -4.46 -2.76 2.87
CA ASP A 305 -4.43 -3.82 1.86
C ASP A 305 -3.01 -4.35 1.63
N VAL A 306 -2.34 -4.76 2.71
CA VAL A 306 -0.96 -5.24 2.68
C VAL A 306 -0.91 -6.73 2.92
N HIS A 307 -0.38 -7.49 1.97
CA HIS A 307 -0.33 -8.94 1.98
C HIS A 307 1.10 -9.42 1.71
N ILE A 308 1.85 -9.64 2.79
CA ILE A 308 3.19 -10.24 2.74
C ILE A 308 3.05 -11.73 2.98
N ASN A 309 2.95 -12.48 1.90
CA ASN A 309 2.66 -13.90 1.96
C ASN A 309 3.43 -14.60 0.84
N PRO A 310 4.35 -15.52 1.18
CA PRO A 310 5.05 -16.27 0.16
C PRO A 310 4.09 -17.03 -0.75
N ASN A 311 2.91 -17.48 -0.27
CA ASN A 311 1.87 -18.19 -1.06
C ASN A 311 1.42 -17.44 -2.32
N ILE A 312 1.56 -16.12 -2.34
CA ILE A 312 1.26 -15.29 -3.51
C ILE A 312 2.30 -15.52 -4.63
N VAL A 313 3.49 -16.00 -4.29
CA VAL A 313 4.64 -16.12 -5.20
C VAL A 313 5.14 -17.56 -5.40
N PHE A 314 4.68 -18.54 -4.60
CA PHE A 314 5.07 -19.97 -4.74
C PHE A 314 4.99 -20.52 -6.17
N PRO A 315 4.04 -20.14 -7.05
CA PRO A 315 3.96 -20.71 -8.40
C PRO A 315 5.11 -20.32 -9.34
N VAL A 316 5.99 -19.38 -8.95
CA VAL A 316 6.95 -18.75 -9.87
C VAL A 316 8.38 -19.27 -9.74
N ILE A 317 8.72 -19.98 -8.66
CA ILE A 317 10.11 -20.43 -8.46
C ILE A 317 10.26 -21.88 -8.93
N GLU A 318 10.92 -22.05 -10.07
CA GLU A 318 11.13 -23.33 -10.74
C GLU A 318 12.05 -24.27 -9.93
N GLY A 319 11.69 -25.56 -9.86
CA GLY A 319 12.62 -26.62 -9.44
C GLY A 319 12.75 -26.92 -7.94
N ALA A 320 12.20 -26.11 -7.04
CA ALA A 320 12.24 -26.43 -5.62
C ALA A 320 11.04 -27.30 -5.19
N SER A 321 11.32 -28.44 -4.55
CA SER A 321 10.29 -29.36 -4.06
C SER A 321 9.43 -28.67 -3.00
N SER A 322 8.16 -29.06 -2.90
CA SER A 322 7.23 -28.56 -1.87
C SER A 322 7.80 -28.74 -0.46
N GLU A 323 8.54 -29.83 -0.23
CA GLU A 323 9.21 -30.15 1.03
C GLU A 323 10.34 -29.15 1.34
N TYR A 324 11.22 -28.86 0.37
CA TYR A 324 12.30 -27.89 0.52
C TYR A 324 11.78 -26.50 0.90
N TRP A 325 10.74 -26.02 0.20
CA TRP A 325 10.11 -24.74 0.52
C TRP A 325 9.49 -24.71 1.91
N SER A 326 8.72 -25.73 2.25
CA SER A 326 7.90 -25.73 3.47
C SER A 326 8.73 -25.76 4.74
N GLU A 327 9.91 -26.40 4.73
CA GLU A 327 10.74 -26.46 5.92
C GLU A 327 11.83 -25.39 5.90
N HIS A 328 12.56 -25.27 4.79
CA HIS A 328 13.75 -24.45 4.78
C HIS A 328 13.44 -22.96 4.65
N PHE A 329 12.62 -22.60 3.68
CA PHE A 329 12.28 -21.20 3.44
C PHE A 329 11.39 -20.62 4.55
N VAL A 330 10.43 -21.41 5.05
CA VAL A 330 9.61 -20.99 6.21
C VAL A 330 10.48 -20.79 7.45
N SER A 331 11.47 -21.66 7.70
CA SER A 331 12.38 -21.47 8.83
C SER A 331 13.22 -20.20 8.69
N LEU A 332 13.64 -19.84 7.47
CA LEU A 332 14.30 -18.57 7.20
C LEU A 332 13.38 -17.38 7.55
N LEU A 333 12.15 -17.36 7.04
CA LEU A 333 11.21 -16.27 7.33
C LEU A 333 10.92 -16.17 8.83
N LYS A 334 10.73 -17.30 9.52
CA LYS A 334 10.53 -17.34 10.98
C LYS A 334 11.76 -16.94 11.78
N ARG A 335 12.95 -16.98 11.18
CA ARG A 335 14.19 -16.52 11.80
C ARG A 335 14.37 -15.01 11.62
N ASP A 336 14.13 -14.50 10.41
CA ASP A 336 14.61 -13.17 10.03
C ASP A 336 13.50 -12.17 9.69
N LEU A 337 12.34 -12.61 9.19
CA LEU A 337 11.31 -11.71 8.66
C LEU A 337 10.58 -10.95 9.78
N THR A 338 10.71 -9.64 9.76
CA THR A 338 9.89 -8.68 10.49
C THR A 338 8.98 -7.96 9.50
N ILE A 339 7.67 -8.02 9.69
CA ILE A 339 6.74 -7.35 8.76
C ILE A 339 6.78 -5.85 8.99
N PHE A 340 6.51 -5.41 10.22
CA PHE A 340 6.57 -4.00 10.60
C PHE A 340 7.61 -3.80 11.70
N MET A 341 8.73 -3.16 11.37
CA MET A 341 9.71 -2.68 12.34
C MET A 341 9.44 -1.20 12.61
N VAL A 342 8.98 -0.87 13.81
CA VAL A 342 8.47 0.46 14.15
C VAL A 342 9.28 1.04 15.29
N GLY A 343 9.89 2.21 15.08
CA GLY A 343 10.57 2.92 16.18
C GLY A 343 10.08 4.35 16.44
N SER A 344 9.26 4.96 15.58
CA SER A 344 8.45 6.12 15.99
C SER A 344 7.31 6.31 15.00
N ALA A 345 6.08 6.26 15.52
CA ALA A 345 4.88 6.37 14.72
C ALA A 345 3.75 6.99 15.54
N ASP A 346 3.29 8.16 15.13
CA ASP A 346 2.11 8.81 15.70
C ASP A 346 0.92 8.70 14.74
N PHE A 347 -0.23 8.36 15.30
CA PHE A 347 -1.48 8.08 14.59
C PHE A 347 -1.36 7.20 13.33
N TYR A 348 -0.54 6.15 13.37
CA TYR A 348 -0.47 5.18 12.28
C TYR A 348 -1.70 4.26 12.28
N TYR A 349 -2.36 4.13 11.12
CA TYR A 349 -3.52 3.27 10.94
C TYR A 349 -3.22 2.10 10.00
N TYR A 350 -3.49 0.88 10.46
CA TYR A 350 -3.33 -0.36 9.70
C TYR A 350 -4.71 -0.95 9.37
N ASP A 351 -4.96 -1.37 8.13
CA ASP A 351 -6.24 -2.02 7.78
C ASP A 351 -6.07 -3.08 6.70
N ASN A 352 -6.78 -4.19 6.84
CA ASN A 352 -6.72 -5.33 5.94
C ASN A 352 -5.27 -5.76 5.66
N VAL A 353 -4.61 -6.24 6.71
CA VAL A 353 -3.20 -6.64 6.67
C VAL A 353 -3.10 -8.14 6.89
N LEU A 354 -2.46 -8.83 5.94
CA LEU A 354 -2.13 -10.25 6.05
C LEU A 354 -0.61 -10.42 5.99
N ALA A 355 -0.08 -11.15 6.96
CA ALA A 355 1.29 -11.61 6.96
C ALA A 355 1.32 -13.11 7.24
N TRP A 356 2.20 -13.83 6.54
CA TRP A 356 2.37 -15.27 6.75
C TRP A 356 3.83 -15.63 6.98
N GLY A 357 4.10 -16.42 8.02
CA GLY A 357 5.40 -17.08 8.22
C GLY A 357 6.50 -16.19 8.79
N SER A 358 6.18 -15.05 9.39
CA SER A 358 7.18 -14.10 9.90
C SER A 358 7.80 -14.50 11.24
N ASN A 359 9.01 -14.04 11.52
CA ASN A 359 9.54 -14.02 12.89
C ASN A 359 8.70 -13.06 13.75
N LYS A 360 8.59 -11.80 13.32
CA LYS A 360 7.81 -10.78 14.05
C LYS A 360 6.80 -10.17 13.10
N PHE A 361 5.53 -10.12 13.50
CA PHE A 361 4.55 -9.35 12.74
C PHE A 361 4.74 -7.85 13.01
N LEU A 362 4.57 -7.39 14.25
CA LEU A 362 4.81 -6.01 14.65
C LEU A 362 5.92 -5.97 15.70
N HIS A 363 7.08 -5.38 15.36
CA HIS A 363 8.19 -5.15 16.27
C HIS A 363 8.30 -3.67 16.61
N VAL A 364 7.98 -3.31 17.84
CA VAL A 364 8.22 -1.96 18.37
C VAL A 364 9.58 -1.94 19.05
N VAL A 365 10.54 -1.25 18.44
CA VAL A 365 11.94 -1.24 18.86
C VAL A 365 12.20 -0.20 19.97
N PRO A 366 13.24 -0.38 20.80
CA PRO A 366 13.56 0.58 21.85
C PRO A 366 14.13 1.89 21.27
N ARG A 367 14.13 2.95 22.09
CA ARG A 367 14.85 4.19 21.77
C ARG A 367 16.32 3.91 21.49
N ASN A 368 16.90 4.62 20.52
CA ASN A 368 18.30 4.46 20.10
C ASN A 368 18.61 3.04 19.64
N PHE A 369 17.59 2.24 19.30
CA PHE A 369 17.81 1.02 18.55
C PHE A 369 18.56 1.39 17.28
N VAL A 370 19.61 0.63 17.00
CA VAL A 370 20.38 0.73 15.78
C VAL A 370 20.10 -0.55 15.02
N ASP A 371 19.44 -0.43 13.87
CA ASP A 371 19.18 -1.60 13.05
C ASP A 371 20.45 -2.07 12.32
N SER A 372 20.31 -3.14 11.54
CA SER A 372 21.41 -3.72 10.75
C SER A 372 22.00 -2.75 9.72
N ASP A 373 21.29 -1.68 9.35
CA ASP A 373 21.76 -0.67 8.41
C ASP A 373 22.44 0.51 9.12
N GLY A 374 22.55 0.47 10.46
CA GLY A 374 23.13 1.54 11.26
C GLY A 374 22.17 2.72 11.50
N VAL A 375 20.87 2.57 11.20
CA VAL A 375 19.88 3.64 11.40
C VAL A 375 19.45 3.67 12.86
N VAL A 376 19.61 4.85 13.48
CA VAL A 376 19.16 5.10 14.86
C VAL A 376 17.69 5.50 14.86
N PHE A 377 16.87 4.86 15.69
CA PHE A 377 15.47 5.24 15.89
C PHE A 377 15.31 6.34 16.94
N ASP A 378 14.56 7.37 16.56
CA ASP A 378 14.28 8.56 17.36
C ASP A 378 13.29 8.28 18.51
N ASP A 379 13.22 9.23 19.45
CA ASP A 379 12.41 9.16 20.66
C ASP A 379 11.06 9.87 20.46
N TYR A 380 10.01 9.13 20.10
CA TYR A 380 8.66 9.69 19.91
C TYR A 380 7.60 8.74 20.48
N PRO A 381 6.48 9.25 21.03
CA PRO A 381 5.37 8.40 21.44
C PRO A 381 4.85 7.55 20.28
N TYR A 382 4.39 6.34 20.62
CA TYR A 382 3.81 5.41 19.66
C TYR A 382 2.29 5.44 19.79
N THR A 383 1.60 6.01 18.82
CA THR A 383 0.14 5.92 18.73
C THR A 383 -0.22 5.17 17.46
N MET A 384 -0.76 3.97 17.62
CA MET A 384 -1.12 3.11 16.49
C MET A 384 -2.53 2.54 16.66
N SER A 385 -3.19 2.33 15.55
CA SER A 385 -4.46 1.63 15.53
C SER A 385 -4.62 0.77 14.29
N GLY A 386 -5.48 -0.24 14.34
CA GLY A 386 -5.80 -0.96 13.12
C GLY A 386 -6.97 -1.92 13.21
N SER A 387 -7.37 -2.42 12.05
CA SER A 387 -8.47 -3.37 11.89
C SER A 387 -8.13 -4.47 10.89
N ASN A 388 -8.74 -5.65 11.08
CA ASN A 388 -8.69 -6.75 10.11
C ASN A 388 -7.24 -7.18 9.82
N ILE A 389 -6.54 -7.56 10.88
CA ILE A 389 -5.12 -7.93 10.82
C ILE A 389 -5.01 -9.42 11.06
N VAL A 390 -4.28 -10.12 10.18
CA VAL A 390 -3.99 -11.55 10.28
C VAL A 390 -2.48 -11.75 10.24
N ALA A 391 -1.92 -12.15 11.38
CA ALA A 391 -0.54 -12.59 11.51
C ALA A 391 -0.51 -14.13 11.61
N ASP A 392 -0.48 -14.78 10.45
CA ASP A 392 -0.57 -16.24 10.35
C ASP A 392 0.82 -16.88 10.35
N ASN A 393 0.94 -18.04 11.01
CA ASN A 393 2.17 -18.82 11.11
C ASN A 393 3.38 -17.99 11.58
N THR A 394 3.14 -17.01 12.46
CA THR A 394 4.15 -16.06 12.94
C THR A 394 4.82 -16.58 14.23
N LYS A 395 6.10 -16.27 14.48
CA LYS A 395 6.74 -16.62 15.77
C LYS A 395 6.31 -15.66 16.89
N PHE A 396 6.34 -14.36 16.64
CA PHE A 396 5.92 -13.30 17.55
C PHE A 396 4.90 -12.37 16.88
N GLY A 397 3.67 -12.33 17.38
CA GLY A 397 2.64 -11.46 16.82
C GLY A 397 2.95 -9.98 17.07
N LEU A 398 2.75 -9.52 18.31
CA LEU A 398 3.16 -8.19 18.75
C LEU A 398 4.39 -8.34 19.64
N TYR A 399 5.51 -7.70 19.29
CA TYR A 399 6.76 -7.78 20.03
C TYR A 399 7.26 -6.37 20.37
N ILE A 400 7.17 -6.00 21.65
CA ILE A 400 7.31 -4.62 22.11
C ILE A 400 8.48 -4.53 23.09
N GLU A 401 9.52 -3.78 22.72
CA GLU A 401 10.76 -3.66 23.49
C GLU A 401 10.97 -2.23 23.99
N ARG A 402 10.86 -2.01 25.30
CA ARG A 402 11.19 -0.74 25.99
C ARG A 402 10.70 0.58 25.31
N PRO A 403 9.47 0.69 24.76
CA PRO A 403 8.94 1.99 24.39
C PRO A 403 8.81 2.88 25.65
N LEU A 404 9.10 4.17 25.52
CA LEU A 404 8.88 5.14 26.61
C LEU A 404 7.39 5.19 27.00
N SER A 405 6.54 5.37 25.99
CA SER A 405 5.08 5.36 26.12
C SER A 405 4.47 4.93 24.79
N PHE A 406 3.40 4.14 24.85
CA PHE A 406 2.67 3.75 23.65
C PHE A 406 1.17 3.59 23.91
N THR A 407 0.39 3.76 22.85
CA THR A 407 -1.03 3.43 22.78
C THR A 407 -1.28 2.67 21.48
N MET A 408 -1.76 1.43 21.61
CA MET A 408 -2.11 0.58 20.47
C MET A 408 -3.56 0.16 20.58
N LYS A 409 -4.34 0.36 19.51
CA LYS A 409 -5.75 -0.03 19.45
C LYS A 409 -6.04 -0.90 18.24
N PHE A 410 -6.30 -2.18 18.44
CA PHE A 410 -6.60 -3.10 17.34
C PHE A 410 -8.03 -3.65 17.43
N SER A 411 -8.63 -3.90 16.28
CA SER A 411 -9.90 -4.60 16.16
C SER A 411 -9.79 -5.74 15.14
N ASN A 412 -10.41 -6.89 15.41
CA ASN A 412 -10.32 -8.07 14.55
C ASN A 412 -8.86 -8.45 14.25
N LEU A 413 -8.08 -8.65 15.32
CA LEU A 413 -6.67 -9.05 15.25
C LEU A 413 -6.59 -10.56 15.45
N GLU A 414 -6.20 -11.28 14.40
CA GLU A 414 -5.91 -12.71 14.44
C GLU A 414 -4.39 -12.92 14.47
N ILE A 415 -3.90 -13.65 15.47
CA ILE A 415 -2.50 -14.08 15.56
C ILE A 415 -2.47 -15.59 15.71
N VAL A 416 -1.87 -16.27 14.73
CA VAL A 416 -1.67 -17.72 14.74
C VAL A 416 -0.19 -17.97 15.03
N PRO A 417 0.23 -17.97 16.32
CA PRO A 417 1.60 -18.26 16.66
C PRO A 417 1.92 -19.72 16.36
N ILE A 418 3.00 -19.99 15.64
CA ILE A 418 3.45 -21.35 15.37
C ILE A 418 4.96 -21.44 15.53
N SER A 419 5.43 -22.26 16.46
CA SER A 419 6.84 -22.62 16.51
C SER A 419 7.05 -24.10 16.82
N LYS A 420 8.03 -24.71 16.15
CA LYS A 420 8.47 -26.08 16.45
C LYS A 420 9.34 -26.13 17.73
N ASP A 421 9.83 -24.98 18.20
CA ASP A 421 10.75 -24.83 19.34
C ASP A 421 10.07 -24.39 20.66
N GLY A 422 8.74 -24.24 20.69
CA GLY A 422 7.99 -23.82 21.88
C GLY A 422 8.22 -22.37 22.31
N GLN A 423 8.66 -21.52 21.38
CA GLN A 423 8.95 -20.10 21.58
C GLN A 423 7.93 -19.19 20.88
N ALA A 424 6.83 -19.74 20.33
CA ALA A 424 5.80 -18.96 19.67
C ALA A 424 5.03 -18.14 20.71
N GLN A 425 4.89 -16.84 20.47
CA GLN A 425 4.19 -15.95 21.39
C GLN A 425 3.27 -14.98 20.65
N GLY A 426 2.05 -14.81 21.16
CA GLY A 426 1.08 -13.87 20.57
C GLY A 426 1.51 -12.42 20.79
N ILE A 427 1.56 -11.99 22.05
CA ILE A 427 1.97 -10.64 22.47
C ILE A 427 3.14 -10.77 23.45
N VAL A 428 4.22 -10.06 23.19
CA VAL A 428 5.42 -10.04 24.02
C VAL A 428 5.77 -8.60 24.36
N MET A 429 5.95 -8.34 25.64
CA MET A 429 6.39 -7.03 26.12
C MET A 429 7.63 -7.22 27.00
N THR A 430 8.71 -6.50 26.69
CA THR A 430 9.97 -6.64 27.43
C THR A 430 10.54 -5.31 27.91
N GLY A 431 11.32 -5.38 28.99
CA GLY A 431 12.30 -4.35 29.35
C GLY A 431 11.73 -3.02 29.88
N GLY A 432 10.56 -3.05 30.51
CA GLY A 432 9.97 -1.89 31.17
C GLY A 432 9.12 -1.00 30.26
N ALA A 433 8.63 -1.55 29.14
CA ALA A 433 7.59 -0.93 28.33
C ALA A 433 6.41 -0.44 29.20
N SER A 434 5.99 0.81 29.04
CA SER A 434 4.78 1.35 29.68
C SER A 434 3.83 1.88 28.62
N GLY A 435 2.54 1.55 28.70
CA GLY A 435 1.58 1.94 27.68
C GLY A 435 0.24 1.21 27.79
N LEU A 436 -0.61 1.46 26.79
CA LEU A 436 -1.92 0.85 26.63
C LEU A 436 -1.93 -0.01 25.36
N ILE A 437 -2.30 -1.28 25.50
CA ILE A 437 -2.77 -2.12 24.39
C ILE A 437 -4.26 -2.34 24.60
N ASP A 438 -5.07 -2.04 23.60
CA ASP A 438 -6.51 -2.29 23.59
C ASP A 438 -6.85 -3.09 22.32
N ILE A 439 -7.27 -4.35 22.50
CA ILE A 439 -7.60 -5.24 21.39
C ILE A 439 -9.04 -5.71 21.54
N VAL A 440 -9.84 -5.45 20.50
CA VAL A 440 -11.23 -5.90 20.37
C VAL A 440 -11.32 -7.01 19.34
N ASN A 441 -12.00 -8.11 19.68
CA ASN A 441 -12.08 -9.32 18.84
C ASN A 441 -10.70 -9.89 18.50
N TYR A 442 -9.87 -10.08 19.53
CA TYR A 442 -8.63 -10.85 19.39
C TYR A 442 -8.96 -12.32 19.10
N GLU A 443 -8.28 -12.94 18.15
CA GLU A 443 -8.30 -14.38 17.95
C GLU A 443 -6.87 -14.90 17.96
N SER A 444 -6.60 -15.87 18.83
CA SER A 444 -5.31 -16.57 18.79
C SER A 444 -5.51 -18.06 18.72
N LYS A 445 -4.92 -18.66 17.69
CA LYS A 445 -4.93 -20.10 17.44
C LYS A 445 -3.53 -20.61 17.72
N GLY A 446 -3.32 -21.32 18.82
CA GLY A 446 -2.02 -21.94 19.08
C GLY A 446 -1.66 -22.97 18.00
N SER A 447 -0.42 -23.46 18.04
CA SER A 447 0.02 -24.69 17.35
C SER A 447 -0.04 -25.89 18.30
N THR A 448 -0.09 -27.11 17.77
CA THR A 448 -0.39 -28.34 18.54
C THR A 448 0.62 -28.67 19.66
N GLY A 449 1.61 -27.81 19.92
CA GLY A 449 2.57 -27.93 21.00
C GLY A 449 2.09 -27.29 22.30
N GLU A 450 2.33 -27.96 23.44
CA GLU A 450 1.88 -27.56 24.78
C GLU A 450 2.60 -26.32 25.38
N THR A 451 3.33 -25.55 24.58
CA THR A 451 4.22 -24.47 25.09
C THR A 451 3.95 -23.09 24.48
N ASP A 452 2.97 -22.97 23.60
CA ASP A 452 2.64 -21.68 22.98
C ASP A 452 2.00 -20.76 24.01
N LYS A 453 2.60 -19.57 24.19
CA LYS A 453 2.12 -18.57 25.14
C LYS A 453 1.42 -17.46 24.41
N HIS A 454 0.16 -17.17 24.75
CA HIS A 454 -0.56 -16.13 24.04
C HIS A 454 -0.09 -14.72 24.43
N ILE A 455 0.16 -14.46 25.71
CA ILE A 455 0.62 -13.15 26.21
C ILE A 455 1.76 -13.35 27.21
N VAL A 456 2.91 -12.72 26.94
CA VAL A 456 4.11 -12.76 27.77
C VAL A 456 4.51 -11.34 28.17
N LEU A 457 4.46 -11.07 29.47
CA LEU A 457 4.82 -9.77 30.04
C LEU A 457 6.09 -9.92 30.88
N ASP A 458 7.22 -9.49 30.33
CA ASP A 458 8.52 -9.41 31.02
C ASP A 458 8.93 -7.94 31.20
N THR A 459 8.14 -7.20 31.97
CA THR A 459 8.38 -5.79 32.25
C THR A 459 8.38 -5.51 33.76
N ASN A 460 9.17 -4.52 34.17
CA ASN A 460 9.21 -4.00 35.55
C ASN A 460 8.28 -2.80 35.76
N THR A 461 7.39 -2.50 34.80
CA THR A 461 6.58 -1.28 34.77
C THR A 461 5.12 -1.61 34.53
N VAL A 462 4.23 -0.73 35.01
CA VAL A 462 2.79 -0.90 34.83
C VAL A 462 2.43 -0.65 33.36
N SER A 463 2.00 -1.71 32.68
CA SER A 463 1.35 -1.64 31.39
C SER A 463 -0.10 -2.06 31.52
N MET A 464 -1.01 -1.37 30.85
CA MET A 464 -2.40 -1.79 30.73
C MET A 464 -2.57 -2.55 29.42
N VAL A 465 -2.95 -3.82 29.52
CA VAL A 465 -3.23 -4.68 28.36
C VAL A 465 -4.68 -5.13 28.47
N ASN A 466 -5.53 -4.50 27.67
CA ASN A 466 -6.94 -4.83 27.55
C ASN A 466 -7.11 -5.69 26.29
N VAL A 467 -7.48 -6.94 26.46
CA VAL A 467 -7.72 -7.87 25.35
C VAL A 467 -9.09 -8.49 25.53
N SER A 468 -9.96 -8.30 24.54
CA SER A 468 -11.25 -8.96 24.45
C SER A 468 -11.27 -9.83 23.20
N GLY A 469 -11.51 -11.14 23.36
CA GLY A 469 -11.33 -12.08 22.26
C GLY A 469 -11.49 -13.55 22.60
N ARG A 470 -11.18 -14.41 21.63
CA ARG A 470 -11.15 -15.87 21.73
C ARG A 470 -9.72 -16.37 21.70
N PHE A 471 -9.40 -17.30 22.59
CA PHE A 471 -8.13 -18.01 22.63
C PHE A 471 -8.42 -19.48 22.38
N ILE A 472 -7.97 -19.99 21.25
CA ILE A 472 -8.29 -21.33 20.76
C ILE A 472 -7.04 -22.18 20.85
N ARG A 473 -7.11 -23.25 21.64
CA ARG A 473 -6.08 -24.30 21.64
C ARG A 473 -6.30 -25.18 20.40
N PRO A 474 -5.27 -25.45 19.60
CA PRO A 474 -5.39 -26.32 18.45
C PRO A 474 -5.72 -27.75 18.86
N GLY A 475 -6.61 -28.38 18.09
CA GLY A 475 -7.16 -29.71 18.39
C GLY A 475 -8.26 -29.70 19.45
N ASP A 476 -8.55 -28.54 20.06
CA ASP A 476 -9.65 -28.37 21.00
C ASP A 476 -10.69 -27.37 20.46
N ASP A 477 -11.61 -27.89 19.63
CA ASP A 477 -12.77 -27.15 19.15
C ASP A 477 -13.75 -26.77 20.28
N THR A 478 -13.51 -27.25 21.52
CA THR A 478 -14.39 -27.02 22.65
C THR A 478 -14.17 -25.68 23.37
N ASN A 479 -13.23 -24.84 22.88
CA ASN A 479 -12.86 -23.53 23.46
C ASN A 479 -12.36 -23.62 24.92
N ARG A 480 -11.65 -24.67 25.32
CA ARG A 480 -11.12 -24.80 26.69
C ARG A 480 -9.62 -24.51 26.72
N THR A 481 -9.26 -23.25 26.88
CA THR A 481 -7.89 -22.82 27.21
C THR A 481 -7.77 -22.59 28.72
N SER A 482 -6.72 -23.11 29.35
CA SER A 482 -6.44 -22.82 30.76
C SER A 482 -5.87 -21.40 30.89
N PHE A 483 -6.11 -20.72 32.01
CA PHE A 483 -5.58 -19.37 32.25
C PHE A 483 -4.04 -19.33 32.27
N GLU A 484 -3.40 -20.40 32.76
CA GLU A 484 -1.94 -20.53 32.85
C GLU A 484 -1.27 -20.60 31.46
N ASP A 485 -1.95 -21.18 30.46
CA ASP A 485 -1.48 -21.22 29.07
C ASP A 485 -1.62 -19.84 28.38
N MET A 486 -2.54 -19.01 28.86
CA MET A 486 -2.84 -17.71 28.25
C MET A 486 -1.86 -16.62 28.68
N PHE A 487 -1.39 -16.65 29.93
CA PHE A 487 -0.58 -15.58 30.52
C PHE A 487 0.63 -16.11 31.28
N THR A 488 1.81 -15.57 30.96
CA THR A 488 2.99 -15.69 31.83
C THR A 488 3.47 -14.31 32.25
N VAL A 489 3.57 -14.08 33.56
CA VAL A 489 4.25 -12.93 34.17
C VAL A 489 5.49 -13.46 34.89
N THR A 490 6.69 -13.07 34.44
CA THR A 490 7.95 -13.71 34.89
C THR A 490 8.68 -12.97 36.01
N LYS A 491 8.19 -11.81 36.47
CA LYS A 491 8.81 -11.00 37.53
C LYS A 491 7.80 -10.55 38.59
N ASP A 492 8.27 -10.38 39.84
CA ASP A 492 7.53 -10.10 41.09
C ASP A 492 6.71 -8.78 41.09
N ASN A 493 5.75 -8.63 40.19
CA ASN A 493 5.04 -7.37 39.95
C ASN A 493 3.53 -7.44 40.18
N LYS A 494 2.96 -6.30 40.58
CA LYS A 494 1.52 -6.05 40.63
C LYS A 494 1.02 -5.79 39.20
N LEU A 495 0.44 -6.81 38.57
CA LEU A 495 -0.27 -6.65 37.31
C LEU A 495 -1.62 -5.95 37.56
N ASN A 496 -1.77 -4.71 37.09
CA ASN A 496 -3.07 -4.06 36.92
C ASN A 496 -3.56 -4.34 35.50
N ALA A 497 -4.02 -5.57 35.24
CA ALA A 497 -4.65 -5.93 33.97
C ALA A 497 -6.16 -6.03 34.16
N GLU A 498 -6.91 -5.27 33.37
CA GLU A 498 -8.37 -5.47 33.23
C GLU A 498 -8.59 -6.44 32.07
N ILE A 499 -8.60 -7.74 32.38
CA ILE A 499 -8.89 -8.77 31.39
C ILE A 499 -10.40 -9.01 31.38
N ILE A 500 -11.07 -8.50 30.34
CA ILE A 500 -12.52 -8.67 30.16
C ILE A 500 -12.75 -9.92 29.32
N PHE A 501 -13.06 -11.03 29.99
CA PHE A 501 -13.49 -12.26 29.30
C PHE A 501 -14.97 -12.14 28.95
N SER A 502 -15.33 -12.41 27.69
CA SER A 502 -16.73 -12.39 27.24
C SER A 502 -17.44 -13.75 27.36
N LYS A 503 -16.76 -14.79 27.87
CA LYS A 503 -17.28 -16.16 28.06
C LYS A 503 -16.75 -16.82 29.35
N LYS A 504 -17.42 -17.90 29.78
CA LYS A 504 -17.15 -18.66 31.02
C LYS A 504 -15.68 -19.11 31.13
N ILE A 505 -15.08 -18.96 32.30
CA ILE A 505 -13.73 -19.45 32.65
C ILE A 505 -13.89 -20.56 33.70
N GLN A 506 -13.14 -21.65 33.58
CA GLN A 506 -12.95 -22.64 34.65
C GLN A 506 -11.51 -22.54 35.14
N LEU A 507 -11.31 -22.30 36.44
CA LEU A 507 -9.99 -22.24 37.06
C LEU A 507 -9.67 -23.60 37.68
N GLY A 508 -8.46 -24.10 37.46
CA GLY A 508 -8.01 -25.38 38.02
C GLY A 508 -6.56 -25.32 38.46
N SER A 509 -6.24 -24.70 39.60
CA SER A 509 -5.01 -24.97 40.34
C SER A 509 -5.05 -24.45 41.80
N THR A 510 -4.23 -25.05 42.67
CA THR A 510 -4.19 -24.89 44.13
C THR A 510 -2.87 -24.24 44.60
N GLY A 511 -2.66 -22.94 44.35
CA GLY A 511 -1.51 -22.17 44.85
C GLY A 511 -1.79 -20.67 45.01
N PRO A 512 -1.12 -19.94 45.93
CA PRO A 512 -1.43 -18.54 46.18
C PRO A 512 -0.73 -17.59 45.20
N PHE A 513 -1.51 -16.83 44.44
CA PHE A 513 -1.10 -15.62 43.72
C PHE A 513 -2.15 -14.52 43.94
N THR A 514 -1.75 -13.24 43.87
CA THR A 514 -2.68 -12.11 43.95
C THR A 514 -2.79 -11.46 42.58
N ILE A 515 -3.94 -11.62 41.92
CA ILE A 515 -4.29 -10.86 40.71
C ILE A 515 -5.36 -9.85 41.10
N GLN A 516 -5.12 -8.55 40.89
CA GLN A 516 -6.18 -7.55 40.94
C GLN A 516 -6.87 -7.48 39.57
N MET A 517 -7.80 -8.40 39.35
CA MET A 517 -8.70 -8.37 38.19
C MET A 517 -9.91 -7.52 38.51
N LYS A 518 -10.14 -6.46 37.74
CA LYS A 518 -11.47 -5.83 37.67
C LYS A 518 -12.28 -6.59 36.64
N ILE A 519 -13.07 -7.54 37.11
CA ILE A 519 -13.96 -8.33 36.26
C ILE A 519 -15.22 -7.51 36.01
N VAL A 520 -15.43 -7.07 34.77
CA VAL A 520 -16.68 -6.43 34.32
C VAL A 520 -17.40 -7.43 33.40
N ASN A 521 -18.53 -7.98 33.84
CA ASN A 521 -19.40 -8.93 33.10
C ASN A 521 -18.91 -10.39 32.86
N THR A 522 -18.53 -11.14 33.89
CA THR A 522 -18.48 -12.63 33.80
C THR A 522 -19.35 -13.31 34.85
N ARG A 523 -19.98 -14.43 34.47
CA ARG A 523 -20.62 -15.37 35.40
C ARG A 523 -19.56 -16.40 35.84
N MET A 524 -19.04 -16.26 37.07
CA MET A 524 -18.18 -17.26 37.70
C MET A 524 -19.05 -18.35 38.33
N ASP A 525 -18.85 -19.60 37.92
CA ASP A 525 -19.32 -20.77 38.67
C ASP A 525 -18.07 -21.41 39.28
N CYS A 526 -17.95 -21.37 40.61
CA CYS A 526 -16.92 -22.11 41.35
C CYS A 526 -17.43 -23.53 41.61
N SER A 527 -16.64 -24.56 41.27
CA SER A 527 -16.86 -25.95 41.69
C SER A 527 -15.76 -26.41 42.61
#